data_AF-A0A8K1LCA7-F1
#
_entry.id   AF-A0A8K1LCA7-F1
#
_cell.length_a   1.000
_cell.length_b   1.000
_cell.length_c   1.000
_cell.angle_alpha   90.00
_cell.angle_beta   90.00
_cell.angle_gamma   90.00
#
_symmetry.space_group_name_H-M   'P 1'
#
loop_
_entity.id
_entity.type
_entity.pdbx_description
1 polymer ?
#
loop_
_entity_poly.entity_id
_entity_poly.type
_entity_poly.pdbx_seq_one_letter_code
_entity_poly.pdbx_strand_id
1 'polypeptide(L)' 'PLLVLTVATELTDGYRRFLRSARAFNYSVTTLGLGQSWQGGDMARVPGGGQKVRWLRGALAALRGRGGLIALFVD' A
#
# COMPACT_ATOMS: atom_id res chain seq x y z
N PRO A 1 5.51 16.53 -4.80
CA PRO A 1 6.20 15.22 -4.84
C PRO A 1 5.18 14.08 -4.82
N LEU A 2 5.44 12.95 -5.48
CA LEU A 2 4.54 11.81 -5.52
C LEU A 2 5.01 10.70 -4.58
N LEU A 3 4.12 10.21 -3.73
CA LEU A 3 4.31 9.03 -2.88
C LEU A 3 3.36 7.93 -3.32
N VAL A 4 3.90 6.77 -3.68
CA VAL A 4 3.09 5.57 -3.97
C VAL A 4 2.98 4.73 -2.70
N LEU A 5 1.76 4.36 -2.32
CA LEU A 5 1.49 3.47 -1.19
C LEU A 5 0.77 2.23 -1.69
N THR A 6 1.15 1.07 -1.17
CA THR A 6 0.47 -0.21 -1.42
C THR A 6 0.33 -0.99 -0.13
N VAL A 7 -0.47 -2.06 -0.15
CA VAL A 7 -0.58 -3.02 0.96
C VAL A 7 -0.16 -4.39 0.47
N ALA A 8 0.82 -4.98 1.15
CA ALA A 8 1.17 -6.38 0.96
C ALA A 8 1.53 -6.99 2.31
N THR A 9 0.88 -8.10 2.68
CA THR A 9 1.19 -8.83 3.93
C THR A 9 2.36 -9.80 3.73
N GLU A 10 2.59 -10.24 2.49
CA GLU A 10 3.60 -11.22 2.12
C GLU A 10 4.34 -10.84 0.84
N LEU A 11 5.52 -11.42 0.62
CA LEU A 11 6.34 -11.21 -0.58
C LEU A 11 5.90 -12.12 -1.74
N THR A 12 4.64 -12.01 -2.14
CA THR A 12 4.09 -12.77 -3.26
C THR A 12 4.76 -12.38 -4.59
N ASP A 13 4.68 -13.26 -5.59
CA ASP A 13 5.23 -12.94 -6.91
C ASP A 13 4.49 -11.78 -7.60
N GLY A 14 3.19 -11.61 -7.32
CA GLY A 14 2.41 -10.46 -7.76
C GLY A 14 2.96 -9.15 -7.20
N TYR A 15 3.20 -9.10 -5.90
CA TYR A 15 3.81 -7.93 -5.24
C TYR A 15 5.23 -7.66 -5.74
N ARG A 16 6.06 -8.70 -5.92
CA ARG A 16 7.41 -8.54 -6.51
C ARG A 16 7.34 -7.98 -7.93
N ARG A 17 6.38 -8.42 -8.75
CA ARG A 17 6.16 -7.90 -10.10
C ARG A 17 5.77 -6.42 -10.06
N PHE A 18 4.88 -6.03 -9.15
CA PHE A 18 4.52 -4.64 -8.91
C PHE A 18 5.75 -3.78 -8.53
N LEU A 19 6.58 -4.24 -7.59
CA LEU A 19 7.80 -3.50 -7.24
C LEU A 19 8.77 -3.37 -8.42
N ARG A 20 8.90 -4.39 -9.27
CA ARG A 20 9.75 -4.32 -10.47
C ARG A 20 9.24 -3.25 -11.44
N SER A 21 7.93 -3.17 -11.71
CA SER A 21 7.38 -2.13 -12.59
C SER A 21 7.52 -0.75 -11.97
N ALA A 22 7.27 -0.58 -10.67
CA ALA A 22 7.43 0.70 -10.00
C ALA A 22 8.88 1.22 -10.09
N ARG A 23 9.87 0.35 -9.87
CA ARG A 23 11.30 0.69 -10.01
C ARG A 23 11.67 1.08 -11.43
N ALA A 24 11.10 0.45 -12.45
CA ALA A 24 11.36 0.78 -13.85
C ALA A 24 11.00 2.24 -14.20
N PHE A 25 10.09 2.86 -13.45
CA PHE A 25 9.67 4.25 -13.60
C PHE A 25 10.15 5.17 -12.47
N ASN A 26 11.13 4.73 -11.66
CA ASN A 26 11.68 5.50 -10.53
C ASN A 26 10.63 5.92 -9.49
N TYR A 27 9.56 5.12 -9.29
CA TYR A 27 8.63 5.37 -8.21
C TYR A 27 9.18 4.88 -6.87
N SER A 28 9.12 5.77 -5.87
CA SER A 28 9.29 5.41 -4.46
C SER A 28 7.99 4.85 -3.91
N VAL A 29 8.02 3.57 -3.52
CA VAL A 29 6.87 2.84 -3.00
C VAL A 29 7.02 2.58 -1.51
N THR A 30 6.01 2.97 -0.73
CA THR A 30 5.85 2.57 0.67
C THR A 30 4.87 1.41 0.75
N THR A 31 5.33 0.28 1.27
CA THR A 31 4.49 -0.91 1.47
C THR A 31 4.03 -1.00 2.91
N LEU A 32 2.72 -1.13 3.10
CA LEU A 32 2.09 -1.23 4.41
C LEU A 32 1.73 -2.69 4.72
N GLY A 33 1.90 -3.09 5.98
CA GLY A 33 1.42 -4.39 6.48
C GLY A 33 2.33 -5.59 6.20
N LEU A 34 3.53 -5.41 5.63
CA LEU A 34 4.43 -6.53 5.33
C LEU A 34 4.82 -7.29 6.60
N GLY A 35 4.64 -8.62 6.57
CA GLY A 35 4.85 -9.51 7.72
C GLY A 35 3.71 -9.49 8.74
N GLN A 36 2.66 -8.70 8.55
CA GLN A 36 1.48 -8.71 9.41
C GLN A 36 0.41 -9.66 8.87
N SER A 37 -0.30 -10.35 9.75
CA SER A 37 -1.41 -11.22 9.34
C SER A 37 -2.56 -10.43 8.71
N TRP A 38 -3.10 -10.98 7.63
CA TRP A 38 -4.30 -10.46 6.99
C TRP A 38 -5.55 -10.79 7.81
N GLN A 39 -6.34 -9.77 8.08
CA GLN A 39 -7.61 -9.76 8.81
C GLN A 39 -8.72 -9.02 8.03
N GLY A 40 -8.49 -8.68 6.76
CA GLY A 40 -9.46 -7.98 5.93
C GLY A 40 -10.49 -8.90 5.24
N GLY A 41 -10.53 -10.18 5.58
CA GLY A 41 -11.46 -11.17 5.02
C GLY A 41 -11.07 -11.67 3.62
N ASP A 42 -11.83 -12.62 3.09
CA ASP A 42 -11.60 -13.18 1.76
C ASP A 42 -12.16 -12.25 0.66
N MET A 43 -11.35 -11.26 0.27
CA MET A 43 -11.71 -10.26 -0.74
C MET A 43 -11.95 -10.86 -2.13
N ALA A 44 -11.55 -12.10 -2.40
CA ALA A 44 -11.83 -12.75 -3.67
C ALA A 44 -13.28 -13.26 -3.76
N ARG A 45 -13.97 -13.39 -2.62
CA ARG A 45 -15.30 -14.02 -2.54
C ARG A 45 -16.37 -13.10 -1.97
N VAL A 46 -16.00 -12.19 -1.06
CA VAL A 46 -16.93 -11.29 -0.38
C VAL A 46 -16.34 -9.89 -0.23
N PRO A 47 -17.18 -8.84 -0.05
CA PRO A 47 -16.69 -7.52 0.30
C PRO A 47 -15.80 -7.55 1.55
N GLY A 48 -14.70 -6.80 1.52
CA GLY A 48 -13.70 -6.80 2.58
C GLY A 48 -12.60 -5.77 2.35
N GLY A 49 -11.46 -5.95 3.01
CA GLY A 49 -10.27 -5.14 2.78
C GLY A 49 -10.15 -3.86 3.59
N GLY A 50 -11.06 -3.62 4.54
CA GLY A 50 -11.01 -2.43 5.42
C GLY A 50 -9.69 -2.29 6.20
N GLN A 51 -8.94 -3.38 6.38
CA GLN A 51 -7.60 -3.35 6.95
C GLN A 51 -6.63 -2.47 6.13
N LYS A 52 -6.77 -2.44 4.79
CA LYS A 52 -5.99 -1.54 3.91
C LYS A 52 -6.21 -0.08 4.30
N VAL A 53 -7.48 0.31 4.47
CA VAL A 53 -7.85 1.68 4.87
C VAL A 53 -7.34 2.02 6.27
N ARG A 54 -7.43 1.08 7.22
CA ARG A 54 -6.89 1.26 8.59
C ARG A 54 -5.38 1.52 8.56
N TRP A 55 -4.61 0.76 7.79
CA TRP A 55 -3.18 0.97 7.63
C TRP A 55 -2.85 2.27 6.90
N LEU A 56 -3.56 2.57 5.81
CA LEU A 56 -3.41 3.82 5.07
C LEU A 56 -3.65 5.04 5.97
N ARG A 57 -4.71 5.02 6.80
CA ARG A 57 -4.99 6.07 7.78
C ARG A 57 -3.80 6.31 8.72
N GLY A 58 -3.17 5.24 9.19
CA GLY A 58 -1.98 5.31 10.04
C GLY A 58 -0.78 5.94 9.30
N ALA A 59 -0.52 5.51 8.07
CA ALA A 59 0.56 6.03 7.25
C ALA A 59 0.38 7.54 6.93
N LEU A 60 -0.83 7.95 6.56
CA LEU A 60 -1.13 9.36 6.23
C LEU A 60 -1.08 10.28 7.46
N ALA A 61 -1.34 9.77 8.66
CA ALA A 61 -1.24 10.57 9.89
C ALA A 61 0.18 11.12 10.10
N ALA A 62 1.22 10.36 9.76
CA ALA A 62 2.63 10.79 9.85
C ALA A 62 3.02 11.83 8.78
N LEU A 63 2.17 12.06 7.77
CA LEU A 63 2.43 12.96 6.65
C LEU A 63 1.63 14.26 6.73
N ARG A 64 0.89 14.48 7.83
CA ARG A 64 0.11 15.70 8.06
C ARG A 64 1.00 16.94 7.98
N GLY A 65 0.48 18.02 7.39
CA GLY A 65 1.20 19.28 7.23
C GLY A 65 2.19 19.33 6.07
N ARG A 66 2.40 18.22 5.34
CA ARG A 66 3.26 18.22 4.13
C ARG A 66 2.49 18.76 2.92
N GLY A 67 2.47 20.09 2.78
CA GLY A 67 1.88 20.76 1.62
C GLY A 67 2.50 20.31 0.29
N GLY A 68 1.67 20.15 -0.74
CA GLY A 68 2.11 19.76 -2.09
C GLY A 68 2.49 18.29 -2.29
N LEU A 69 2.30 17.44 -1.27
CA LEU A 69 2.43 15.99 -1.41
C LEU A 69 1.20 15.40 -2.12
N ILE A 70 1.43 14.63 -3.17
CA ILE A 70 0.41 13.82 -3.83
C ILE A 70 0.64 12.37 -3.41
N ALA A 71 -0.41 11.71 -2.91
CA ALA A 71 -0.37 10.31 -2.54
C ALA A 71 -1.20 9.48 -3.53
N LEU A 72 -0.61 8.43 -4.09
CA LEU A 72 -1.27 7.45 -4.93
C LEU A 72 -1.33 6.13 -4.14
N PHE A 73 -2.55 5.65 -3.84
CA PHE A 73 -2.76 4.37 -3.18
C PHE A 73 -3.22 3.32 -4.20
N VAL A 74 -2.51 2.20 -4.28
CA VAL A 74 -2.78 1.10 -5.21
C VAL A 74 -2.73 -0.24 -4.50
N ASP A 75 -3.44 -1.23 -5.05
CA ASP A 75 -3.48 -2.59 -4.53
C ASP A 75 -2.16 -3.36 -4.72
#